data_AF-A0A7V6VQF3-F1
#
_entry.id   AF-A0A7V6VQF3-F1
#
_cell.length_a   1.000
_cell.length_b   1.000
_cell.length_c   1.000
_cell.angle_alpha   90.00
_cell.angle_beta   90.00
_cell.angle_gamma   90.00
#
_symmetry.space_group_name_H-M   'P 1'
#
loop_
_entity.id
_entity.type
_entity.pdbx_description
1 polymer ?
#
loop_
_entity_poly.entity_id
_entity_poly.type
_entity_poly.pdbx_seq_one_letter_code
_entity_poly.pdbx_strand_id
1 'polypeptide(L)' 'PSCHEPKVVHRVCPNCGEYKGREIIAVEE' A
#
# COMPACT_ATOMS: atom_id res chain seq x y z
N PRO A 1 7.82 -4.18 2.09
CA PRO A 1 7.96 -5.63 1.84
C PRO A 1 7.24 -6.09 0.57
N SER A 2 6.00 -5.67 0.29
CA SER A 2 5.29 -6.14 -0.93
C SER A 2 5.80 -5.52 -2.25
N CYS A 3 6.20 -4.24 -2.25
CA CYS A 3 6.49 -3.50 -3.50
C CYS A 3 7.74 -2.60 -3.46
N HIS A 4 8.42 -2.49 -2.31
CA HIS A 4 9.68 -1.75 -2.13
C HIS A 4 9.75 -0.28 -2.59
N GLU A 5 8.63 0.33 -2.95
CA GLU A 5 8.60 1.74 -3.35
C GLU A 5 8.74 2.72 -2.18
N PRO A 6 9.29 3.93 -2.43
CA PRO A 6 9.29 5.00 -1.46
C PRO A 6 7.85 5.42 -1.16
N LYS A 7 7.48 5.32 0.10
CA LYS A 7 6.14 5.65 0.59
C LYS A 7 6.26 6.67 1.71
N VAL A 8 5.28 7.56 1.76
CA VAL A 8 5.24 8.57 2.82
C VAL A 8 5.00 7.90 4.17
N VAL A 9 5.67 8.42 5.20
CA VAL A 9 5.50 7.95 6.58
C VAL A 9 4.03 8.08 7.00
N HIS A 10 3.53 7.08 7.74
CA HIS A 10 2.13 6.98 8.20
C HIS A 10 1.04 6.91 7.11
N ARG A 11 1.37 6.63 5.83
CA ARG A 11 0.37 6.23 4.83
C ARG A 11 0.63 4.82 4.29
N VAL A 12 -0.45 4.19 3.85
CA VAL A 12 -0.39 2.98 3.03
C VAL A 12 0.15 3.33 1.65
N CYS A 13 0.83 2.38 0.99
CA CYS A 13 1.29 2.61 -0.38
C CYS A 13 0.07 2.66 -1.32
N PRO A 14 -0.12 3.74 -2.11
CA PRO A 14 -1.24 3.80 -3.05
C PRO A 14 -1.11 2.77 -4.17
N ASN A 15 0.11 2.37 -4.52
CA ASN A 15 0.38 1.42 -5.61
C ASN A 15 0.04 -0.03 -5.21
N CYS A 16 0.29 -0.36 -3.95
CA CYS A 16 0.19 -1.74 -3.47
C CYS A 16 -1.09 -1.98 -2.66
N GLY A 17 -1.78 -0.92 -2.23
CA GLY A 17 -3.03 -0.98 -1.49
C GLY A 17 -2.98 -1.65 -0.11
N GLU A 18 -1.88 -2.34 0.21
CA GLU A 18 -1.76 -3.22 1.36
C GLU A 18 -0.85 -2.68 2.48
N TYR A 19 -1.27 -2.95 3.71
CA TYR A 19 -0.47 -2.76 4.92
C TYR A 19 -0.67 -3.96 5.85
N LYS A 20 0.43 -4.63 6.20
CA LYS A 20 0.44 -5.81 7.08
C LYS A 20 -0.48 -6.95 6.60
N GLY A 21 -0.49 -7.23 5.30
CA GLY A 21 -1.29 -8.33 4.70
C GLY A 21 -2.79 -8.10 4.76
N ARG A 22 -3.21 -6.83 4.84
CA ARG A 22 -4.58 -6.39 4.69
C ARG A 22 -4.61 -5.38 3.57
N GLU A 23 -5.52 -5.57 2.63
CA GLU A 23 -5.85 -4.59 1.60
C GLU A 23 -6.67 -3.47 2.25
N ILE A 24 -6.17 -2.23 2.18
CA ILE A 24 -6.81 -1.04 2.78
C ILE A 24 -7.43 -0.17 1.70
N ILE A 25 -6.82 -0.16 0.52
CA ILE A 25 -7.38 0.52 -0.65
C ILE A 25 -7.86 -0.60 -1.56
N ALA A 26 -9.18 -0.66 -1.80
CA ALA A 26 -9.69 -1.31 -2.99
C ALA A 26 -9.18 -0.45 -4.14
N VAL A 27 -8.04 -0.83 -4.71
CA VAL A 27 -7.54 -0.21 -5.94
C VAL A 27 -8.52 -0.63 -7.02
N GLU A 28 -9.61 0.13 -7.17
CA GLU A 28 -10.43 0.07 -8.36
C GLU A 28 -9.55 0.55 -9.52
N GLU A 29 -9.44 -0.28 -10.55
CA GLU A 29 -8.55 -0.13 -11.73
C GLU A 29 -8.51 1.28 -12.33
#